data_AF-Q7XJ44-F1
#
_entry.id   AF-Q7XJ44-F1
#
_cell.length_a   1.000
_cell.length_b   1.000
_cell.length_c   1.000
_cell.angle_alpha   90.00
_cell.angle_beta   90.00
_cell.angle_gamma   90.00
#
_symmetry.space_group_name_H-M   'P 1'
#
loop_
_entity.id
_entity.type
_entity.pdbx_description
1 polymer ?
#
loop_
_entity_poly.entity_id
_entity_poly.type
_entity_poly.pdbx_seq_one_letter_code
_entity_poly.pdbx_strand_id
1 'polypeptide(L)'
;GLIPIKVATWGPFVLAKFDSGFSQETADNTVGDEWLGSASDLLSRNGIDTSLPHICRREYIIECNWKVFCDNYLDGGYHVPYAHGTLASGLQLQSYETHTYERVSVQRCESVQAEQNDFDRLGTKAIYAFVYPNFMINRYGPWMDTNLVVPLDATRCKVIFDYF
;
A
#
# COMPACT_ATOMS: atom_id res chain seq x y z
N GLY A 1 32.97 7.83 -11.88
CA GLY A 1 31.76 8.64 -11.61
C GLY A 1 30.87 7.89 -10.62
N LEU A 2 29.73 8.46 -10.23
CA LEU A 2 28.72 7.75 -9.43
C LEU A 2 28.12 6.58 -10.23
N ILE A 3 27.61 5.57 -9.52
CA ILE A 3 26.94 4.41 -10.13
C ILE A 3 25.51 4.81 -10.53
N PRO A 4 25.09 4.65 -11.79
CA PRO A 4 23.74 4.96 -12.22
C PRO A 4 22.71 3.95 -11.68
N ILE A 5 21.48 4.40 -11.43
CA ILE A 5 20.36 3.60 -10.93
C ILE A 5 19.17 3.79 -11.88
N LYS A 6 18.49 2.70 -12.24
CA LYS A 6 17.25 2.77 -13.03
C LYS A 6 16.12 3.29 -12.14
N VAL A 7 15.42 4.32 -12.60
CA VAL A 7 14.30 4.94 -11.89
C VAL A 7 13.06 5.03 -12.76
N ALA A 8 11.89 4.98 -12.14
CA ALA A 8 10.59 5.18 -12.77
C ALA A 8 9.66 5.97 -11.83
N THR A 9 8.64 6.62 -12.38
CA THR A 9 7.65 7.38 -11.62
C THR A 9 6.27 6.72 -11.70
N TRP A 10 5.60 6.60 -10.57
CA TRP A 10 4.24 6.06 -10.48
C TRP A 10 3.40 6.96 -9.57
N GLY A 11 2.57 7.81 -10.18
CA GLY A 11 1.89 8.87 -9.45
C GLY A 11 2.90 9.75 -8.68
N PRO A 12 2.75 9.92 -7.35
CA PRO A 12 3.69 10.69 -6.53
C PRO A 12 4.95 9.90 -6.15
N PHE A 13 5.06 8.62 -6.50
CA PHE A 13 6.14 7.74 -6.05
C PHE A 13 7.27 7.65 -7.07
N VAL A 14 8.50 7.51 -6.55
CA VAL A 14 9.69 7.20 -7.34
C VAL A 14 10.13 5.78 -7.00
N LEU A 15 10.18 4.93 -8.01
CA LEU A 15 10.66 3.55 -7.90
C LEU A 15 12.11 3.50 -8.38
N ALA A 16 12.95 2.78 -7.65
CA ALA A 16 14.35 2.61 -7.97
C ALA A 16 14.70 1.12 -8.02
N LYS A 17 15.46 0.71 -9.04
CA LYS A 17 15.94 -0.67 -9.22
C LYS A 17 17.46 -0.70 -9.23
N PHE A 18 18.02 -1.42 -8.28
CA PHE A 18 19.46 -1.56 -8.04
C PHE A 18 20.02 -2.85 -8.67
N ASP A 19 19.66 -3.13 -9.92
CA ASP A 19 20.18 -4.29 -10.64
C ASP A 19 21.33 -3.89 -11.59
N SER A 20 22.28 -4.79 -11.76
CA SER A 20 23.50 -4.62 -12.58
C SER A 20 23.25 -4.83 -14.08
N GLY A 21 22.11 -5.43 -14.46
CA GLY A 21 21.70 -5.62 -15.85
C GLY A 21 21.07 -4.35 -16.44
N PHE A 22 21.85 -3.55 -17.16
CA PHE A 22 21.31 -2.50 -18.03
C PHE A 22 20.66 -3.16 -19.26
N SER A 23 19.35 -3.41 -19.23
CA SER A 23 18.56 -3.48 -20.45
C SER A 23 18.01 -2.09 -20.76
N GLN A 24 18.39 -1.56 -21.93
CA GLN A 24 17.70 -0.42 -22.54
C GLN A 24 16.32 -0.89 -23.00
N GLU A 25 15.39 -1.04 -22.05
CA GLU A 25 13.98 -1.16 -22.40
C GLU A 25 13.33 0.20 -22.18
N THR A 26 13.25 0.94 -23.28
CA THR A 26 12.27 2.01 -23.48
C THR A 26 10.93 1.34 -23.73
N ALA A 27 10.08 1.29 -22.71
CA ALA A 27 8.67 1.00 -22.87
C ALA A 27 7.86 1.94 -21.98
N ASP A 28 6.85 2.57 -22.58
CA ASP A 28 5.91 3.51 -21.96
C ASP A 28 5.12 2.94 -20.76
N ASN A 29 5.38 1.70 -20.35
CA ASN A 29 4.73 1.02 -19.23
C ASN A 29 5.71 0.27 -18.28
N THR A 30 6.92 0.79 -18.11
CA THR A 30 7.96 0.15 -17.27
C THR A 30 7.46 -0.18 -15.85
N VAL A 31 6.60 0.68 -15.27
CA VAL A 31 6.02 0.44 -13.93
C VAL A 31 5.08 -0.78 -13.93
N GLY A 32 4.18 -0.84 -14.93
CA GLY A 32 3.25 -1.94 -15.10
C GLY A 32 3.99 -3.26 -15.28
N ASP A 33 4.92 -3.32 -16.21
CA ASP A 33 5.59 -4.58 -16.56
C ASP A 33 6.53 -5.08 -15.46
N GLU A 34 7.26 -4.18 -14.79
CA GLU A 34 8.27 -4.59 -13.81
C GLU A 34 7.75 -4.74 -12.37
N TRP A 35 6.79 -3.91 -11.93
CA TRP A 35 6.37 -3.86 -10.52
C TRP A 35 4.93 -4.29 -10.27
N LEU A 36 4.00 -3.91 -11.13
CA LEU A 36 2.57 -4.06 -10.83
C LEU A 36 1.90 -5.25 -11.53
N GLY A 37 2.46 -5.71 -12.64
CA GLY A 37 1.90 -6.76 -13.48
C GLY A 37 0.48 -6.42 -13.93
N SER A 38 -0.40 -7.42 -13.88
CA SER A 38 -1.80 -7.29 -14.28
C SER A 38 -2.64 -6.41 -13.33
N ALA A 39 -2.09 -5.99 -12.18
CA ALA A 39 -2.75 -5.06 -11.26
C ALA A 39 -2.60 -3.57 -11.65
N SER A 40 -1.79 -3.24 -12.66
CA SER A 40 -1.46 -1.85 -13.03
C SER A 40 -2.70 -0.98 -13.28
N ASP A 41 -3.64 -1.48 -14.08
CA ASP A 41 -4.89 -0.76 -14.41
C ASP A 41 -5.77 -0.53 -13.18
N LEU A 42 -5.86 -1.53 -12.30
CA LEU A 42 -6.67 -1.46 -11.09
C LEU A 42 -6.16 -0.37 -10.14
N LEU A 43 -4.84 -0.36 -9.90
CA LEU A 43 -4.21 0.56 -8.97
C LEU A 43 -4.15 1.99 -9.53
N SER A 44 -3.97 2.14 -10.84
CA SER A 44 -3.97 3.46 -11.49
C SER A 44 -5.34 4.15 -11.43
N ARG A 45 -6.44 3.37 -11.37
CA ARG A 45 -7.80 3.92 -11.28
C ARG A 45 -8.32 4.10 -9.86
N ASN A 46 -7.91 3.24 -8.93
CA ASN A 46 -8.55 3.14 -7.61
C ASN A 46 -7.57 3.15 -6.43
N GLY A 47 -6.26 2.99 -6.66
CA GLY A 47 -5.26 2.90 -5.60
C GLY A 47 -4.61 4.25 -5.31
N ILE A 48 -4.11 4.92 -6.34
CA ILE A 48 -3.37 6.18 -6.22
C ILE A 48 -4.22 7.34 -6.71
N ASP A 49 -4.40 8.33 -5.85
CA ASP A 49 -4.99 9.62 -6.20
C ASP A 49 -3.90 10.69 -6.23
N THR A 50 -3.54 11.15 -7.44
CA THR A 50 -2.48 12.14 -7.64
C THR A 50 -2.89 13.57 -7.31
N SER A 51 -4.17 13.81 -7.00
CA SER A 51 -4.68 15.12 -6.58
C SER A 51 -4.48 15.38 -5.08
N LEU A 52 -4.24 14.33 -4.29
CA LEU A 52 -4.02 14.45 -2.84
C LEU A 52 -2.62 15.01 -2.53
N PRO A 53 -2.52 16.11 -1.78
CA PRO A 53 -1.23 16.67 -1.39
C PRO A 53 -0.59 15.84 -0.29
N HIS A 54 0.73 15.70 -0.29
CA HIS A 54 1.44 15.13 0.86
C HIS A 54 1.22 16.01 2.10
N ILE A 55 0.70 15.41 3.17
CA ILE A 55 0.41 16.10 4.43
C ILE A 55 1.57 15.97 5.40
N CYS A 56 1.98 14.73 5.70
CA CYS A 56 3.10 14.49 6.59
C CYS A 56 3.65 13.07 6.50
N ARG A 57 4.87 12.91 7.01
CA ARG A 57 5.52 11.62 7.24
C ARG A 57 5.57 11.27 8.72
N ARG A 58 5.43 9.99 9.05
CA ARG A 58 5.70 9.40 10.35
C ARG A 58 6.61 8.18 10.17
N GLU A 59 7.56 7.98 11.09
CA GLU A 59 8.47 6.84 11.02
C GLU A 59 8.47 6.09 12.35
N TYR A 60 8.42 4.77 12.28
CA TYR A 60 8.42 3.89 13.46
C TYR A 60 9.46 2.81 13.31
N ILE A 61 10.21 2.55 14.38
CA ILE A 61 11.04 1.34 14.49
C ILE A 61 10.18 0.27 15.16
N ILE A 62 10.01 -0.85 14.46
CA ILE A 62 9.25 -1.99 14.94
C ILE A 62 10.24 -3.13 15.21
N GLU A 63 10.17 -3.69 16.41
CA GLU A 63 11.01 -4.80 16.87
C GLU A 63 10.49 -6.16 16.33
N CYS A 64 10.33 -6.23 15.01
CA CYS A 64 10.07 -7.48 14.30
C CYS A 64 10.77 -7.53 12.94
N ASN A 65 10.88 -8.75 12.38
CA ASN A 65 11.30 -8.90 10.99
C ASN A 65 10.31 -8.19 10.06
N TRP A 66 10.81 -7.52 9.02
CA TRP A 66 9.97 -6.80 8.05
C TRP A 66 8.84 -7.65 7.46
N LYS A 67 9.07 -8.95 7.24
CA LYS A 67 8.06 -9.89 6.72
C LYS A 67 6.88 -10.05 7.68
N VAL A 68 7.14 -10.06 8.98
CA VAL A 68 6.08 -10.17 10.01
C VAL A 68 5.16 -8.94 9.96
N PHE A 69 5.72 -7.75 9.73
CA PHE A 69 4.90 -6.55 9.54
C PHE A 69 4.05 -6.64 8.26
N CYS A 70 4.63 -7.11 7.16
CA CYS A 70 3.88 -7.35 5.92
C CYS A 70 2.78 -8.41 6.09
N ASP A 71 3.06 -9.52 6.79
CA ASP A 71 2.09 -10.58 7.05
C ASP A 71 0.91 -10.07 7.88
N ASN A 72 1.16 -9.19 8.86
CA ASN A 72 0.10 -8.52 9.63
C ASN A 72 -0.85 -7.71 8.72
N TYR A 73 -0.31 -7.05 7.69
CA TYR A 73 -1.11 -6.30 6.73
C TYR A 73 -1.88 -7.21 5.75
N LEU A 74 -1.36 -8.41 5.48
CA LEU A 74 -1.86 -9.34 4.47
C LEU A 74 -2.80 -10.42 5.04
N ASP A 75 -3.16 -10.34 6.32
CA ASP A 75 -3.94 -11.39 7.00
C ASP A 75 -5.44 -11.39 6.66
N GLY A 76 -5.89 -10.60 5.69
CA GLY A 76 -7.29 -10.52 5.28
C GLY A 76 -8.19 -9.88 6.34
N GLY A 77 -7.63 -9.05 7.22
CA GLY A 77 -8.37 -8.42 8.31
C GLY A 77 -8.68 -9.36 9.48
N TYR A 78 -8.05 -10.54 9.54
CA TYR A 78 -8.29 -11.53 10.59
C TYR A 78 -8.06 -10.97 12.00
N HIS A 79 -6.98 -10.19 12.20
CA HIS A 79 -6.69 -9.58 13.51
C HIS A 79 -7.58 -8.38 13.85
N VAL A 80 -8.22 -7.73 12.87
CA VAL A 80 -8.90 -6.43 13.03
C VAL A 80 -9.99 -6.44 14.11
N PRO A 81 -10.92 -7.42 14.19
CA PRO A 81 -11.91 -7.49 15.27
C PRO A 81 -11.30 -7.52 16.68
N TYR A 82 -10.11 -8.12 16.81
CA TYR A 82 -9.52 -8.46 18.09
C TYR A 82 -8.55 -7.39 18.58
N ALA A 83 -7.87 -6.71 17.67
CA ALA A 83 -6.85 -5.70 17.97
C ALA A 83 -7.30 -4.25 17.70
N HIS A 84 -8.30 -4.05 16.84
CA HIS A 84 -8.69 -2.72 16.34
C HIS A 84 -10.22 -2.51 16.39
N GLY A 85 -10.81 -2.53 17.59
CA GLY A 85 -12.26 -2.43 17.78
C GLY A 85 -12.92 -1.24 17.06
N THR A 86 -12.30 -0.07 17.07
CA THR A 86 -12.81 1.14 16.37
C THR A 86 -12.75 1.03 14.85
N LEU A 87 -11.76 0.32 14.30
CA LEU A 87 -11.71 0.07 12.86
C LEU A 87 -12.74 -0.99 12.48
N ALA A 88 -12.82 -2.06 13.27
CA ALA A 88 -13.76 -3.16 13.05
C ALA A 88 -15.22 -2.68 13.03
N SER A 89 -15.60 -1.72 13.87
CA SER A 89 -16.96 -1.15 13.87
C SER A 89 -17.30 -0.37 12.59
N GLY A 90 -16.31 0.12 11.86
CA GLY A 90 -16.50 0.85 10.60
C GLY A 90 -16.47 -0.03 9.35
N LEU A 91 -16.16 -1.32 9.47
CA LEU A 91 -15.98 -2.24 8.34
C LEU A 91 -17.02 -3.37 8.36
N GLN A 92 -17.53 -3.74 7.19
CA GLN A 92 -18.32 -4.94 7.00
C GLN A 92 -17.38 -6.12 6.76
N LEU A 93 -16.83 -6.70 7.82
CA LEU A 93 -15.76 -7.70 7.72
C LEU A 93 -16.13 -8.97 6.91
N GLN A 94 -17.41 -9.31 6.79
CA GLN A 94 -17.87 -10.42 5.95
C GLN A 94 -17.74 -10.11 4.44
N SER A 95 -17.61 -8.84 4.06
CA SER A 95 -17.38 -8.40 2.68
C SER A 95 -15.90 -8.39 2.29
N TYR A 96 -15.00 -8.73 3.23
CA TYR A 96 -13.56 -8.65 2.99
C TYR A 96 -13.14 -9.67 1.92
N GLU A 97 -12.58 -9.16 0.83
CA GLU A 97 -12.08 -9.97 -0.29
C GLU A 97 -10.60 -9.68 -0.55
N THR A 98 -9.86 -10.71 -0.94
CA THR A 98 -8.44 -10.59 -1.33
C THR A 98 -8.23 -11.15 -2.72
N HIS A 99 -7.65 -10.34 -3.59
CA HIS A 99 -7.24 -10.71 -4.94
C HIS A 99 -5.72 -10.64 -5.07
N THR A 100 -5.10 -11.75 -5.43
CA THR A 100 -3.66 -11.84 -5.66
C THR A 100 -3.33 -11.79 -7.14
N TYR A 101 -2.34 -10.95 -7.46
CA TYR A 101 -1.71 -10.81 -8.77
C TYR A 101 -0.23 -11.24 -8.66
N GLU A 102 0.54 -11.09 -9.74
CA GLU A 102 1.91 -11.62 -9.81
C GLU A 102 2.83 -11.03 -8.73
N ARG A 103 2.69 -9.73 -8.46
CA ARG A 103 3.51 -8.98 -7.50
C ARG A 103 2.70 -8.13 -6.53
N VAL A 104 1.38 -8.19 -6.63
CA VAL A 104 0.47 -7.32 -5.90
C VAL A 104 -0.62 -8.15 -5.23
N SER A 105 -0.96 -7.83 -4.00
CA SER A 105 -2.19 -8.30 -3.36
C SER A 105 -3.11 -7.10 -3.14
N VAL A 106 -4.38 -7.20 -3.55
CA VAL A 106 -5.38 -6.15 -3.32
C VAL A 106 -6.50 -6.71 -2.48
N GLN A 107 -6.69 -6.09 -1.33
CA GLN A 107 -7.77 -6.38 -0.40
C GLN A 107 -8.84 -5.30 -0.53
N ARG A 108 -10.11 -5.68 -0.51
CA ARG A 108 -11.24 -4.75 -0.49
C ARG A 108 -12.19 -5.09 0.63
N CYS A 109 -12.78 -4.07 1.24
CA CYS A 109 -13.81 -4.23 2.23
C CYS A 109 -14.82 -3.08 2.12
N GLU A 110 -16.10 -3.41 2.20
CA GLU A 110 -17.15 -2.41 2.30
C GLU A 110 -17.17 -1.82 3.71
N SER A 111 -17.42 -0.53 3.80
CA SER A 111 -17.59 0.16 5.09
C SER A 111 -19.06 0.18 5.49
N VAL A 112 -19.29 0.31 6.79
CA VAL A 112 -20.62 0.62 7.32
C VAL A 112 -20.91 2.08 7.02
N GLN A 113 -22.07 2.40 6.44
CA GLN A 113 -22.46 3.79 6.19
C GLN A 113 -22.48 4.56 7.51
N ALA A 114 -21.78 5.69 7.55
CA ALA A 114 -21.85 6.60 8.67
C ALA A 114 -23.30 7.11 8.83
N GLU A 115 -23.76 7.25 10.07
CA GLU A 115 -25.04 7.91 10.35
C GLU A 115 -24.99 9.37 9.87
N GLN A 116 -26.15 9.96 9.52
CA GLN A 116 -26.27 11.25 8.81
C GLN A 116 -25.55 12.47 9.43
N ASN A 117 -24.98 12.36 10.64
CA ASN A 117 -24.25 13.43 11.33
C ASN A 117 -22.80 13.08 11.70
N ASP A 118 -22.31 11.89 11.34
CA ASP A 118 -20.95 11.47 11.68
C ASP A 118 -19.99 11.65 10.49
N PHE A 119 -18.71 11.91 10.79
CA PHE A 119 -17.71 12.10 9.75
C PHE A 119 -17.40 10.76 9.07
N ASP A 120 -17.84 10.60 7.82
CA ASP A 120 -17.58 9.37 7.04
C ASP A 120 -16.09 9.26 6.66
N ARG A 121 -15.32 8.72 7.60
CA ARG A 121 -13.87 8.56 7.44
C ARG A 121 -13.52 7.53 6.37
N LEU A 122 -14.27 6.43 6.28
CA LEU A 122 -13.93 5.27 5.46
C LEU A 122 -14.56 5.34 4.06
N GLY A 123 -15.56 6.19 3.85
CA GLY A 123 -16.30 6.28 2.60
C GLY A 123 -17.21 5.07 2.42
N THR A 124 -17.38 4.64 1.17
CA THR A 124 -18.19 3.45 0.83
C THR A 124 -17.38 2.16 0.72
N LYS A 125 -16.09 2.26 0.38
CA LYS A 125 -15.19 1.12 0.17
C LYS A 125 -13.77 1.50 0.55
N ALA A 126 -13.08 0.56 1.20
CA ALA A 126 -11.64 0.64 1.45
C ALA A 126 -10.90 -0.34 0.52
N ILE A 127 -9.78 0.13 -0.04
CA ILE A 127 -8.87 -0.66 -0.86
C ILE A 127 -7.50 -0.63 -0.18
N TYR A 128 -6.94 -1.81 0.06
CA TYR A 128 -5.62 -2.00 0.65
C TYR A 128 -4.77 -2.80 -0.32
N ALA A 129 -3.81 -2.16 -0.97
CA ALA A 129 -2.90 -2.80 -1.91
C ALA A 129 -1.54 -3.03 -1.24
N PHE A 130 -0.97 -4.22 -1.45
CA PHE A 130 0.41 -4.55 -1.11
C PHE A 130 1.17 -4.80 -2.40
N VAL A 131 2.23 -4.04 -2.64
CA VAL A 131 3.16 -4.22 -3.76
C VAL A 131 4.43 -4.84 -3.20
N TYR A 132 4.74 -6.05 -3.67
CA TYR A 132 5.94 -6.76 -3.25
C TYR A 132 7.20 -5.97 -3.66
N PRO A 133 8.18 -5.80 -2.75
CA PRO A 133 8.34 -6.57 -1.52
C PRO A 133 7.69 -6.00 -0.25
N ASN A 134 7.45 -4.70 -0.16
CA ASN A 134 7.35 -4.06 1.15
C ASN A 134 6.62 -2.72 1.16
N PHE A 135 5.76 -2.49 0.16
CA PHE A 135 5.05 -1.23 0.01
C PHE A 135 3.54 -1.46 0.08
N MET A 136 2.86 -0.70 0.92
CA MET A 136 1.41 -0.74 1.08
C MET A 136 0.79 0.60 0.70
N ILE A 137 -0.40 0.53 0.09
CA ILE A 137 -1.23 1.68 -0.27
C ILE A 137 -2.62 1.44 0.31
N ASN A 138 -3.07 2.37 1.15
CA ASN A 138 -4.39 2.38 1.76
C ASN A 138 -5.19 3.51 1.14
N ARG A 139 -6.33 3.18 0.52
CA ARG A 139 -7.27 4.16 -0.02
C ARG A 139 -8.66 3.93 0.58
N TYR A 140 -9.15 4.91 1.33
CA TYR A 140 -10.47 4.88 1.97
C TYR A 140 -11.01 6.30 2.10
N GLY A 141 -12.32 6.49 1.96
CA GLY A 141 -12.94 7.82 2.05
C GLY A 141 -12.26 8.86 1.15
N PRO A 142 -11.94 10.06 1.65
CA PRO A 142 -11.12 11.05 0.92
C PRO A 142 -9.60 10.89 1.14
N TRP A 143 -9.15 9.87 1.86
CA TRP A 143 -7.77 9.78 2.37
C TRP A 143 -6.93 8.73 1.65
N MET A 144 -5.63 8.99 1.51
CA MET A 144 -4.67 7.98 1.11
C MET A 144 -3.50 7.97 2.09
N ASP A 145 -3.08 6.79 2.51
CA ASP A 145 -1.80 6.65 3.19
C ASP A 145 -1.00 5.49 2.62
N THR A 146 0.31 5.57 2.76
CA THR A 146 1.22 4.51 2.30
C THR A 146 2.12 4.07 3.42
N ASN A 147 2.54 2.81 3.40
CA ASN A 147 3.45 2.25 4.38
C ASN A 147 4.63 1.63 3.61
N LEU A 148 5.85 2.12 3.84
CA LEU A 148 7.07 1.53 3.29
C LEU A 148 7.85 0.86 4.41
N VAL A 149 8.00 -0.46 4.35
CA VAL A 149 8.70 -1.26 5.35
C VAL A 149 10.16 -1.46 4.94
N VAL A 150 11.09 -0.77 5.60
CA VAL A 150 12.52 -0.87 5.34
C VAL A 150 13.14 -1.85 6.34
N PRO A 151 13.69 -3.00 5.90
CA PRO A 151 14.42 -3.91 6.78
C PRO A 151 15.64 -3.20 7.38
N LEU A 152 15.84 -3.29 8.71
CA LEU A 152 17.05 -2.80 9.38
C LEU A 152 17.98 -3.95 9.73
N ASP A 153 17.41 -5.04 10.25
CA ASP A 153 18.09 -6.31 10.48
C ASP A 153 17.07 -7.47 10.50
N ALA A 154 17.48 -8.65 10.98
CA ALA A 154 16.63 -9.84 11.02
C ALA A 154 15.45 -9.70 11.99
N THR A 155 15.51 -8.81 12.97
CA THR A 155 14.51 -8.66 14.05
C THR A 155 13.94 -7.26 14.15
N ARG A 156 14.36 -6.32 13.28
CA ARG A 156 13.86 -4.94 13.27
C ARG A 156 13.59 -4.44 11.87
N CYS A 157 12.55 -3.62 11.74
CA CYS A 157 12.27 -2.85 10.53
C CYS A 157 11.86 -1.42 10.87
N LYS A 158 12.04 -0.52 9.92
CA LYS A 158 11.49 0.83 9.96
C LYS A 158 10.27 0.90 9.06
N VAL A 159 9.14 1.33 9.59
CA VAL A 159 7.94 1.57 8.78
C VAL A 159 7.76 3.07 8.61
N ILE A 160 7.75 3.51 7.36
CA ILE A 160 7.55 4.90 6.97
C ILE A 160 6.11 5.05 6.50
N PHE A 161 5.33 5.85 7.21
CA PHE A 161 3.99 6.23 6.84
C PHE A 161 4.00 7.61 6.18
N ASP A 162 3.43 7.71 4.99
CA ASP A 162 3.11 8.99 4.36
C ASP A 162 1.60 9.13 4.23
N TYR A 163 1.07 10.28 4.65
CA TYR A 163 -0.34 10.63 4.58
C TYR A 163 -0.56 11.67 3.48
N PHE A 164 -1.61 11.45 2.69
CA PHE A 164 -2.03 12.28 1.56
C PHE A 164 -3.54 12.59 1.67
#